data_AF-A0A7G9GCV1-F1
#
_entry.id   AF-A0A7G9GCV1-F1
#
_cell.length_a   1.000
_cell.length_b   1.000
_cell.length_c   1.000
_cell.angle_alpha   90.00
_cell.angle_beta   90.00
_cell.angle_gamma   90.00
#
_symmetry.space_group_name_H-M   'P 1'
#
loop_
_entity.id
_entity.type
_entity.pdbx_description
1 polymer ?
#
loop_
_entity_poly.entity_id
_entity_poly.type
_entity_poly.pdbx_seq_one_letter_code
_entity_poly.pdbx_strand_id
1 'polypeptide(L)'
;MPMTPKENIIAVLNHETREWIPSSLSDTVSAGFGSGPGPAFEKGPLGGGPDGFGINWVTPASGGGAPIPEPGHFLMNAETIVDWKKLVKFPDLSSFDWETQAKAELSFGNPDIQAVDFGSGNGPFERMATLMGFEEALMAMYEEPEACFELMDAIADYKIQVAEYAKKYYHADLFTNYDDIATERGLFMSPESYRALIKPAHTKINDAVRALGMIPIQHTCGKADALTEDFIDTHAAAWTSVQPTNDISGILEKYGDQFCIIGGYDSNGLPGQVAASDETVIAEVKRCFDTYGIYSSYIFFGFRIVNSVDPQVNLKAIMPIITTSAQYGRELIEKA
;
A
#
# COMPACT_ATOMS: atom_id res chain seq x y z
N MET A 1 20.72 -4.33 -24.19
CA MET A 1 21.26 -4.29 -22.82
C MET A 1 20.24 -4.97 -21.93
N PRO A 2 20.64 -5.71 -20.89
CA PRO A 2 19.67 -6.30 -19.95
C PRO A 2 18.84 -5.18 -19.31
N MET A 3 17.57 -5.47 -19.02
CA MET A 3 16.68 -4.52 -18.34
C MET A 3 17.23 -4.15 -16.97
N THR A 4 17.08 -2.88 -16.59
CA THR A 4 17.18 -2.45 -15.19
C THR A 4 15.99 -2.97 -14.39
N PRO A 5 16.07 -3.04 -13.05
CA PRO A 5 14.91 -3.40 -12.23
C PRO A 5 13.67 -2.54 -12.47
N LYS A 6 13.86 -1.24 -12.67
CA LYS A 6 12.81 -0.30 -13.06
C LYS A 6 12.16 -0.67 -14.38
N GLU A 7 12.94 -0.92 -15.43
CA GLU A 7 12.41 -1.32 -16.74
C GLU A 7 11.66 -2.65 -16.65
N ASN A 8 12.19 -3.64 -15.91
CA ASN A 8 11.56 -4.96 -15.77
C ASN A 8 10.21 -4.89 -15.02
N ILE A 9 10.13 -4.18 -13.89
CA ILE A 9 8.87 -4.09 -13.14
C ILE A 9 7.82 -3.23 -13.86
N ILE A 10 8.25 -2.15 -14.54
CA ILE A 10 7.34 -1.33 -15.37
C ILE A 10 6.83 -2.12 -16.57
N ALA A 11 7.67 -2.96 -17.20
CA ALA A 11 7.24 -3.86 -18.27
C ALA A 11 6.13 -4.80 -17.78
N VAL A 12 6.28 -5.42 -16.59
CA VAL A 12 5.23 -6.27 -16.01
C VAL A 12 3.94 -5.49 -15.77
N LEU A 13 4.02 -4.29 -15.18
CA LEU A 13 2.86 -3.43 -14.92
C LEU A 13 2.15 -2.95 -16.20
N ASN A 14 2.85 -2.97 -17.34
CA ASN A 14 2.29 -2.66 -18.66
C ASN A 14 1.92 -3.92 -19.47
N HIS A 15 1.97 -5.11 -18.87
CA HIS A 15 1.70 -6.41 -19.51
C HIS A 15 2.64 -6.72 -20.68
N GLU A 16 3.88 -6.24 -20.60
CA GLU A 16 4.95 -6.51 -21.54
C GLU A 16 5.83 -7.68 -21.08
N THR A 17 6.79 -8.07 -21.91
CA THR A 17 7.71 -9.17 -21.58
C THR A 17 8.71 -8.75 -20.52
N ARG A 18 8.85 -9.57 -19.47
CA ARG A 18 9.83 -9.42 -18.39
C ARG A 18 11.06 -10.31 -18.61
N GLU A 19 12.22 -9.88 -18.13
CA GLU A 19 13.47 -10.67 -18.10
C GLU A 19 13.57 -11.57 -16.86
N TRP A 20 12.91 -11.21 -15.76
CA TRP A 20 12.78 -12.04 -14.55
C TRP A 20 11.45 -11.76 -13.85
N ILE A 21 11.04 -12.65 -12.94
CA ILE A 21 9.87 -12.40 -12.08
C ILE A 21 10.26 -11.33 -11.04
N PRO A 22 9.70 -10.10 -11.09
CA PRO A 22 10.14 -9.02 -10.23
C PRO A 22 9.71 -9.22 -8.77
N SER A 23 10.47 -8.62 -7.85
CA SER A 23 10.12 -8.49 -6.44
C SER A 23 10.07 -7.02 -6.10
N SER A 24 8.94 -6.54 -5.55
CA SER A 24 8.82 -5.12 -5.19
C SER A 24 9.84 -4.71 -4.12
N LEU A 25 10.35 -5.65 -3.32
CA LEU A 25 11.38 -5.39 -2.31
C LEU A 25 12.77 -5.11 -2.90
N SER A 26 13.09 -5.67 -4.07
CA SER A 26 14.41 -5.51 -4.71
C SER A 26 14.38 -4.66 -5.96
N ASP A 27 13.21 -4.49 -6.57
CA ASP A 27 13.08 -3.82 -7.88
C ASP A 27 12.48 -2.42 -7.74
N THR A 28 12.03 -2.06 -6.53
CA THR A 28 11.57 -0.71 -6.19
C THR A 28 12.39 -0.09 -5.06
N VAL A 29 12.37 1.25 -5.00
CA VAL A 29 12.67 2.01 -3.78
C VAL A 29 11.34 2.44 -3.19
N SER A 30 11.03 1.94 -1.99
CA SER A 30 9.84 2.34 -1.25
C SER A 30 10.05 3.71 -0.59
N ALA A 31 9.16 4.65 -0.90
CA ALA A 31 9.11 6.00 -0.38
C ALA A 31 7.74 6.30 0.24
N GLY A 32 7.61 7.43 0.93
CA GLY A 32 6.33 7.81 1.52
C GLY A 32 5.93 6.86 2.66
N PHE A 33 4.64 6.52 2.75
CA PHE A 33 4.07 5.69 3.81
C PHE A 33 4.68 4.29 3.92
N GLY A 34 5.13 3.73 2.78
CA GLY A 34 5.82 2.44 2.70
C GLY A 34 7.27 2.47 3.17
N SER A 35 7.85 3.65 3.42
CA SER A 35 9.17 3.81 4.01
C SER A 35 9.08 3.97 5.53
N GLY A 36 10.15 3.58 6.25
CA GLY A 36 10.36 4.01 7.64
C GLY A 36 11.28 5.24 7.63
N PRO A 37 10.86 6.43 8.10
CA PRO A 37 9.68 6.76 8.90
C PRO A 37 8.42 7.18 8.12
N GLY A 38 8.50 7.34 6.80
CA GLY A 38 7.43 7.93 5.99
C GLY A 38 7.05 9.36 6.41
N PRO A 39 6.13 10.01 5.69
CA PRO A 39 5.76 11.38 6.00
C PRO A 39 4.98 11.42 7.31
N ALA A 40 5.54 12.11 8.30
CA ALA A 40 4.92 12.28 9.61
C ALA A 40 3.55 12.97 9.55
N PHE A 41 3.25 13.69 8.46
CA PHE A 41 1.94 14.29 8.26
C PHE A 41 0.82 13.25 8.04
N GLU A 42 1.15 12.00 7.68
CA GLU A 42 0.15 10.93 7.54
C GLU A 42 -0.03 10.09 8.81
N LYS A 43 1.04 9.63 9.46
CA LYS A 43 0.99 8.66 10.59
C LYS A 43 1.65 9.13 11.89
N GLY A 44 1.85 10.43 12.03
CA GLY A 44 2.59 11.03 13.13
C GLY A 44 4.09 10.78 13.04
N PRO A 45 4.89 11.43 13.92
CA PRO A 45 6.33 11.22 13.97
C PRO A 45 6.70 9.85 14.58
N LEU A 46 7.91 9.39 14.30
CA LEU A 46 8.46 8.19 14.94
C LEU A 46 8.45 8.34 16.46
N GLY A 47 7.85 7.37 17.16
CA GLY A 47 7.66 7.41 18.63
C GLY A 47 6.32 7.99 19.09
N GLY A 48 5.46 8.41 18.17
CA GLY A 48 4.10 8.88 18.45
C GLY A 48 4.00 10.41 18.57
N GLY A 49 2.78 10.92 18.42
CA GLY A 49 2.48 12.34 18.36
C GLY A 49 1.44 12.69 17.29
N PRO A 50 1.06 13.98 17.19
CA PRO A 50 0.07 14.42 16.21
C PRO A 50 0.58 14.31 14.77
N ASP A 51 -0.31 13.91 13.86
CA ASP A 51 -0.11 14.02 12.42
C ASP A 51 -0.53 15.40 11.88
N GLY A 52 -0.52 15.55 10.54
CA GLY A 52 -0.89 16.82 9.90
C GLY A 52 -2.37 17.19 10.04
N PHE A 53 -3.25 16.21 10.32
CA PHE A 53 -4.67 16.42 10.55
C PHE A 53 -4.98 16.70 12.03
N GLY A 54 -3.98 16.61 12.91
CA GLY A 54 -4.10 16.80 14.34
C GLY A 54 -4.54 15.55 15.11
N ILE A 55 -4.54 14.37 14.47
CA ILE A 55 -4.81 13.09 15.13
C ILE A 55 -3.54 12.62 15.83
N ASN A 56 -3.65 12.26 17.10
CA ASN A 56 -2.51 11.73 17.85
C ASN A 56 -2.27 10.26 17.51
N TRP A 57 -1.01 9.88 17.28
CA TRP A 57 -0.61 8.51 16.98
C TRP A 57 0.24 7.89 18.09
N VAL A 58 0.08 6.59 18.31
CA VAL A 58 0.82 5.80 19.30
C VAL A 58 1.37 4.53 18.66
N THR A 59 2.50 4.02 19.17
CA THR A 59 3.16 2.80 18.68
C THR A 59 3.10 1.69 19.74
N PRO A 60 1.97 1.00 19.91
CA PRO A 60 1.82 0.00 20.97
C PRO A 60 2.72 -1.21 20.73
N ALA A 61 3.33 -1.71 21.80
CA ALA A 61 4.15 -2.93 21.74
C ALA A 61 3.35 -4.16 21.29
N SER A 62 2.04 -4.21 21.59
CA SER A 62 1.14 -5.28 21.14
C SER A 62 0.94 -5.31 19.62
N GLY A 63 1.15 -4.18 18.94
CA GLY A 63 1.12 -4.07 17.47
C GLY A 63 2.51 -4.14 16.84
N GLY A 64 3.52 -4.67 17.54
CA GLY A 64 4.90 -4.71 17.03
C GLY A 64 5.54 -3.34 16.84
N GLY A 65 4.95 -2.27 17.41
CA GLY A 65 5.39 -0.90 17.21
C GLY A 65 4.82 -0.22 15.95
N ALA A 66 3.89 -0.86 15.22
CA ALA A 66 3.16 -0.20 14.15
C ALA A 66 2.34 0.99 14.71
N PRO A 67 2.38 2.17 14.07
CA PRO A 67 1.65 3.33 14.54
C PRO A 67 0.15 3.14 14.30
N ILE A 68 -0.66 3.50 15.30
CA ILE A 68 -2.12 3.56 15.22
C ILE A 68 -2.62 4.91 15.76
N PRO A 69 -3.80 5.39 15.34
CA PRO A 69 -4.46 6.51 16.00
C PRO A 69 -4.66 6.19 17.49
N GLU A 70 -4.47 7.18 18.37
CA GLU A 70 -4.62 7.01 19.81
C GLU A 70 -6.06 6.59 20.15
N PRO A 71 -6.26 5.41 20.77
CA PRO A 71 -7.60 4.93 21.05
C PRO A 71 -8.41 5.91 21.91
N GLY A 72 -9.64 6.17 21.49
CA GLY A 72 -10.59 7.04 22.21
C GLY A 72 -10.35 8.54 22.05
N HIS A 73 -9.37 8.97 21.24
CA HIS A 73 -9.04 10.38 21.02
C HIS A 73 -9.18 10.72 19.54
N PHE A 74 -10.42 10.93 19.11
CA PHE A 74 -10.79 11.22 17.72
C PHE A 74 -11.35 12.64 17.58
N LEU A 75 -11.35 13.16 16.35
CA LEU A 75 -11.79 14.52 16.03
C LEU A 75 -13.32 14.62 15.91
N MET A 76 -13.97 13.55 15.47
CA MET A 76 -15.42 13.48 15.24
C MET A 76 -15.95 12.05 15.47
N ASN A 77 -17.24 11.82 15.20
CA ASN A 77 -17.95 10.54 15.30
C ASN A 77 -19.07 10.49 14.24
N ALA A 78 -19.86 9.40 14.21
CA ALA A 78 -20.93 9.24 13.22
C ALA A 78 -21.98 10.37 13.29
N GLU A 79 -22.33 10.85 14.48
CA GLU A 79 -23.33 11.92 14.66
C GLU A 79 -22.82 13.30 14.18
N THR A 80 -21.50 13.54 14.23
CA THR A 80 -20.90 14.86 13.97
C THR A 80 -20.24 14.98 12.60
N ILE A 81 -20.17 13.89 11.83
CA ILE A 81 -19.56 13.88 10.49
C ILE A 81 -20.24 14.87 9.53
N VAL A 82 -21.53 15.15 9.69
CA VAL A 82 -22.26 16.15 8.88
C VAL A 82 -21.66 17.57 8.97
N ASP A 83 -20.89 17.83 10.03
CA ASP A 83 -20.16 19.08 10.27
C ASP A 83 -18.66 18.99 9.95
N TRP A 84 -18.20 17.94 9.24
CA TRP A 84 -16.77 17.67 9.01
C TRP A 84 -15.98 18.88 8.48
N LYS A 85 -16.58 19.71 7.63
CA LYS A 85 -15.96 20.92 7.05
C LYS A 85 -15.51 21.94 8.11
N LYS A 86 -16.13 21.92 9.29
CA LYS A 86 -15.76 22.78 10.44
C LYS A 86 -14.72 22.13 11.34
N LEU A 87 -14.66 20.80 11.34
CA LEU A 87 -13.85 20.00 12.26
C LEU A 87 -12.49 19.67 11.65
N VAL A 88 -12.47 19.20 10.40
CA VAL A 88 -11.28 18.71 9.70
C VAL A 88 -10.48 19.87 9.14
N LYS A 89 -9.17 19.87 9.43
CA LYS A 89 -8.20 20.79 8.83
C LYS A 89 -7.21 19.98 8.02
N PHE A 90 -7.21 20.20 6.70
CA PHE A 90 -6.25 19.56 5.82
C PHE A 90 -4.85 20.15 6.04
N PRO A 91 -3.81 19.30 6.07
CA PRO A 91 -2.42 19.76 6.19
C PRO A 91 -2.03 20.66 5.02
N ASP A 92 -1.27 21.72 5.30
CA ASP A 92 -0.60 22.50 4.26
C ASP A 92 0.67 21.76 3.81
N LEU A 93 0.57 21.05 2.69
CA LEU A 93 1.67 20.28 2.12
C LEU A 93 2.88 21.14 1.75
N SER A 94 2.70 22.44 1.50
CA SER A 94 3.82 23.34 1.17
C SER A 94 4.73 23.63 2.36
N SER A 95 4.23 23.40 3.58
CA SER A 95 4.99 23.58 4.82
C SER A 95 5.95 22.41 5.12
N PHE A 96 5.81 21.28 4.41
CA PHE A 96 6.62 20.10 4.61
C PHE A 96 7.94 20.18 3.82
N ASP A 97 9.05 19.72 4.43
CA ASP A 97 10.36 19.68 3.78
C ASP A 97 10.50 18.42 2.91
N TRP A 98 9.80 18.45 1.76
CA TRP A 98 9.76 17.35 0.80
C TRP A 98 11.13 17.00 0.22
N GLU A 99 12.01 17.99 0.01
CA GLU A 99 13.31 17.76 -0.60
C GLU A 99 14.24 17.00 0.35
N THR A 100 14.31 17.41 1.62
CA THR A 100 15.09 16.70 2.63
C THR A 100 14.54 15.30 2.87
N GLN A 101 13.21 15.14 2.96
CA GLN A 101 12.58 13.84 3.16
C GLN A 101 12.84 12.90 1.98
N ALA A 102 12.64 13.37 0.74
CA ALA A 102 12.88 12.57 -0.45
C ALA A 102 14.33 12.10 -0.55
N LYS A 103 15.29 12.99 -0.27
CA LYS A 103 16.71 12.62 -0.25
C LYS A 103 17.02 11.54 0.80
N ALA A 104 16.39 11.62 1.98
CA ALA A 104 16.60 10.64 3.03
C ALA A 104 16.00 9.27 2.65
N GLU A 105 14.73 9.23 2.22
CA GLU A 105 14.04 7.99 1.88
C GLU A 105 14.64 7.31 0.63
N LEU A 106 14.96 8.07 -0.41
CA LEU A 106 15.56 7.52 -1.63
C LEU A 106 16.97 6.97 -1.40
N SER A 107 17.66 7.35 -0.32
CA SER A 107 19.00 6.83 0.01
C SER A 107 19.01 5.37 0.48
N PHE A 108 17.84 4.80 0.80
CA PHE A 108 17.72 3.39 1.16
C PHE A 108 17.76 2.44 -0.05
N GLY A 109 17.71 2.97 -1.28
CA GLY A 109 17.80 2.20 -2.51
C GLY A 109 18.60 2.94 -3.59
N ASN A 110 18.39 2.56 -4.84
CA ASN A 110 19.03 3.18 -6.00
C ASN A 110 17.97 3.61 -7.03
N PRO A 111 17.46 4.86 -6.95
CA PRO A 111 16.39 5.35 -7.82
C PRO A 111 16.80 5.51 -9.29
N ASP A 112 18.10 5.39 -9.62
CA ASP A 112 18.56 5.41 -11.02
C ASP A 112 18.21 4.11 -11.77
N ILE A 113 18.06 2.99 -11.05
CA ILE A 113 17.82 1.66 -11.65
C ILE A 113 16.60 0.94 -11.07
N GLN A 114 16.10 1.34 -9.91
CA GLN A 114 14.89 0.80 -9.29
C GLN A 114 13.73 1.78 -9.51
N ALA A 115 12.50 1.26 -9.65
CA ALA A 115 11.32 2.11 -9.74
C ALA A 115 11.07 2.78 -8.39
N VAL A 116 10.74 4.08 -8.37
CA VAL A 116 10.36 4.75 -7.13
C VAL A 116 8.87 4.56 -6.89
N ASP A 117 8.52 3.83 -5.83
CA ASP A 117 7.14 3.63 -5.39
C ASP A 117 6.83 4.53 -4.20
N PHE A 118 6.03 5.57 -4.43
CA PHE A 118 5.58 6.44 -3.36
C PHE A 118 4.29 5.89 -2.75
N GLY A 119 4.38 5.42 -1.50
CA GLY A 119 3.22 5.01 -0.74
C GLY A 119 2.44 6.20 -0.20
N SER A 120 1.18 6.34 -0.60
CA SER A 120 0.22 7.30 -0.06
C SER A 120 -0.68 6.60 0.96
N GLY A 121 -0.28 6.70 2.23
CA GLY A 121 -0.98 6.16 3.40
C GLY A 121 -2.34 6.78 3.67
N ASN A 122 -3.18 6.11 4.48
CA ASN A 122 -4.47 6.62 4.93
C ASN A 122 -5.30 7.17 3.77
N GLY A 123 -5.73 6.27 2.88
CA GLY A 123 -6.62 6.58 1.77
C GLY A 123 -7.97 7.11 2.25
N PRO A 124 -8.91 7.40 1.34
CA PRO A 124 -10.20 7.99 1.68
C PRO A 124 -10.91 7.34 2.89
N PHE A 125 -11.05 6.02 2.91
CA PHE A 125 -11.74 5.31 4.00
C PHE A 125 -10.89 5.26 5.27
N GLU A 126 -9.64 4.83 5.19
CA GLU A 126 -8.74 4.78 6.36
C GLU A 126 -8.58 6.14 7.03
N ARG A 127 -8.39 7.22 6.25
CA ARG A 127 -8.30 8.58 6.80
C ARG A 127 -9.59 8.97 7.50
N MET A 128 -10.76 8.71 6.92
CA MET A 128 -12.03 8.94 7.59
C MET A 128 -12.10 8.16 8.91
N ALA A 129 -11.71 6.88 8.92
CA ALA A 129 -11.64 6.06 10.13
C ALA A 129 -10.64 6.61 11.16
N THR A 130 -9.49 7.16 10.75
CA THR A 130 -8.54 7.79 11.69
C THR A 130 -9.12 9.04 12.35
N LEU A 131 -10.03 9.75 11.68
CA LEU A 131 -10.62 10.99 12.21
C LEU A 131 -11.74 10.74 13.23
N MET A 132 -12.37 9.56 13.21
CA MET A 132 -13.55 9.28 14.03
C MET A 132 -13.55 7.97 14.80
N GLY A 133 -12.58 7.10 14.55
CA GLY A 133 -12.56 5.73 15.05
C GLY A 133 -13.25 4.77 14.07
N PHE A 134 -12.79 3.52 14.08
CA PHE A 134 -13.18 2.53 13.08
C PHE A 134 -14.66 2.14 13.15
N GLU A 135 -15.18 1.89 14.36
CA GLU A 135 -16.60 1.53 14.56
C GLU A 135 -17.53 2.67 14.16
N GLU A 136 -17.21 3.90 14.57
CA GLU A 136 -17.93 5.12 14.19
C GLU A 136 -17.92 5.35 12.67
N ALA A 137 -16.79 5.09 12.00
CA ALA A 137 -16.72 5.22 10.54
C ALA A 137 -17.66 4.24 9.82
N LEU A 138 -17.73 2.99 10.28
CA LEU A 138 -18.65 2.01 9.70
C LEU A 138 -20.13 2.37 9.96
N MET A 139 -20.45 2.90 11.15
CA MET A 139 -21.79 3.41 11.44
C MET A 139 -22.12 4.63 10.57
N ALA A 140 -21.20 5.59 10.44
CA ALA A 140 -21.36 6.78 9.61
C ALA A 140 -21.62 6.44 8.15
N MET A 141 -20.94 5.43 7.59
CA MET A 141 -21.18 4.99 6.21
C MET A 141 -22.61 4.49 5.97
N TYR A 142 -23.29 4.03 7.01
CA TYR A 142 -24.69 3.59 6.94
C TYR A 142 -25.67 4.73 7.26
N GLU A 143 -25.38 5.51 8.31
CA GLU A 143 -26.29 6.54 8.83
C GLU A 143 -26.20 7.86 8.07
N GLU A 144 -24.98 8.26 7.67
CA GLU A 144 -24.67 9.55 7.05
C GLU A 144 -23.82 9.37 5.75
N PRO A 145 -24.29 8.59 4.75
CA PRO A 145 -23.51 8.25 3.56
C PRO A 145 -23.13 9.45 2.69
N GLU A 146 -23.98 10.49 2.64
CA GLU A 146 -23.69 11.72 1.89
C GLU A 146 -22.50 12.48 2.49
N ALA A 147 -22.46 12.63 3.81
CA ALA A 147 -21.35 13.28 4.51
C ALA A 147 -20.05 12.46 4.40
N CYS A 148 -20.14 11.13 4.48
CA CYS A 148 -19.01 10.23 4.23
C CYS A 148 -18.45 10.41 2.83
N PHE A 149 -19.30 10.42 1.80
CA PHE A 149 -18.91 10.63 0.42
C PHE A 149 -18.23 12.00 0.23
N GLU A 150 -18.83 13.08 0.73
CA GLU A 150 -18.24 14.42 0.61
C GLU A 150 -16.86 14.53 1.28
N LEU A 151 -16.70 13.92 2.46
CA LEU A 151 -15.42 13.91 3.16
C LEU A 151 -14.36 13.09 2.40
N MET A 152 -14.72 11.89 1.92
CA MET A 152 -13.82 11.04 1.14
C MET A 152 -13.42 11.68 -0.20
N ASP A 153 -14.33 12.40 -0.86
CA ASP A 153 -14.01 13.16 -2.08
C ASP A 153 -13.04 14.32 -1.82
N ALA A 154 -13.19 15.01 -0.68
CA ALA A 154 -12.24 16.05 -0.25
C ALA A 154 -10.88 15.47 0.16
N ILE A 155 -10.87 14.28 0.79
CA ILE A 155 -9.63 13.54 1.05
C ILE A 155 -8.95 13.16 -0.27
N ALA A 156 -9.70 12.72 -1.28
CA ALA A 156 -9.15 12.46 -2.60
C ALA A 156 -8.47 13.69 -3.22
N ASP A 157 -9.09 14.88 -3.13
CA ASP A 157 -8.45 16.13 -3.60
C ASP A 157 -7.13 16.43 -2.88
N TYR A 158 -7.06 16.15 -1.58
CA TYR A 158 -5.82 16.26 -0.82
C TYR A 158 -4.78 15.21 -1.26
N LYS A 159 -5.17 13.96 -1.51
CA LYS A 159 -4.26 12.91 -2.00
C LYS A 159 -3.75 13.18 -3.40
N ILE A 160 -4.53 13.84 -4.25
CA ILE A 160 -4.06 14.32 -5.56
C ILE A 160 -2.92 15.34 -5.39
N GLN A 161 -3.05 16.28 -4.45
CA GLN A 161 -1.94 17.19 -4.13
C GLN A 161 -0.72 16.42 -3.63
N VAL A 162 -0.89 15.42 -2.76
CA VAL A 162 0.22 14.54 -2.33
C VAL A 162 0.91 13.88 -3.54
N ALA A 163 0.14 13.41 -4.53
CA ALA A 163 0.68 12.85 -5.77
C ALA A 163 1.50 13.86 -6.59
N GLU A 164 1.09 15.13 -6.65
CA GLU A 164 1.86 16.21 -7.29
C GLU A 164 3.22 16.41 -6.61
N TYR A 165 3.25 16.41 -5.27
CA TYR A 165 4.49 16.50 -4.49
C TYR A 165 5.37 15.26 -4.65
N ALA A 166 4.78 14.06 -4.62
CA ALA A 166 5.49 12.81 -4.89
C ALA A 166 6.16 12.85 -6.27
N LYS A 167 5.43 13.27 -7.31
CA LYS A 167 6.00 13.40 -8.66
C LYS A 167 7.13 14.43 -8.70
N LYS A 168 6.96 15.57 -8.05
CA LYS A 168 7.91 16.70 -8.09
C LYS A 168 9.22 16.41 -7.35
N TYR A 169 9.15 15.86 -6.14
CA TYR A 169 10.30 15.74 -5.24
C TYR A 169 10.93 14.33 -5.23
N TYR A 170 10.12 13.29 -5.43
CA TYR A 170 10.61 11.91 -5.47
C TYR A 170 10.85 11.40 -6.89
N HIS A 171 10.34 12.12 -7.90
CA HIS A 171 10.29 11.64 -9.28
C HIS A 171 9.62 10.27 -9.39
N ALA A 172 8.56 10.07 -8.58
CA ALA A 172 7.90 8.79 -8.44
C ALA A 172 7.46 8.21 -9.81
N ASP A 173 7.61 6.90 -9.91
CA ASP A 173 7.17 6.08 -11.04
C ASP A 173 5.82 5.43 -10.72
N LEU A 174 5.70 4.91 -9.49
CA LEU A 174 4.49 4.29 -8.96
C LEU A 174 3.94 5.15 -7.83
N PHE A 175 2.61 5.17 -7.72
CA PHE A 175 1.91 5.79 -6.60
C PHE A 175 0.94 4.77 -6.02
N THR A 176 1.28 4.26 -4.83
CA THR A 176 0.49 3.24 -4.16
C THR A 176 -0.50 3.90 -3.20
N ASN A 177 -1.81 3.81 -3.50
CA ASN A 177 -2.87 4.26 -2.61
C ASN A 177 -3.15 3.18 -1.55
N TYR A 178 -2.77 3.44 -0.31
CA TYR A 178 -3.06 2.59 0.85
C TYR A 178 -4.45 2.94 1.37
N ASP A 179 -5.40 2.04 1.16
CA ASP A 179 -6.72 2.13 1.78
C ASP A 179 -7.22 0.72 2.09
N ASP A 180 -6.99 0.26 3.32
CA ASP A 180 -7.39 -1.07 3.78
C ASP A 180 -8.91 -1.16 3.97
N ILE A 181 -9.55 -1.97 3.12
CA ILE A 181 -11.01 -2.12 3.06
C ILE A 181 -11.49 -3.53 3.42
N ALA A 182 -10.59 -4.39 3.89
CA ALA A 182 -10.89 -5.78 4.24
C ALA A 182 -10.17 -6.29 5.49
N THR A 183 -10.83 -7.24 6.17
CA THR A 183 -10.22 -8.16 7.13
C THR A 183 -9.65 -9.39 6.41
N GLU A 184 -8.98 -10.29 7.14
CA GLU A 184 -8.60 -11.61 6.62
C GLU A 184 -9.80 -12.47 6.14
N ARG A 185 -11.03 -12.15 6.59
CA ARG A 185 -12.25 -12.95 6.35
C ARG A 185 -13.15 -12.37 5.25
N GLY A 186 -12.96 -11.11 4.88
CA GLY A 186 -13.77 -10.41 3.89
C GLY A 186 -13.75 -8.90 4.09
N LEU A 187 -14.46 -8.18 3.23
CA LEU A 187 -14.62 -6.72 3.27
C LEU A 187 -15.23 -6.23 4.59
N PHE A 188 -14.88 -5.01 5.00
CA PHE A 188 -15.53 -4.35 6.15
C PHE A 188 -16.97 -3.90 5.86
N MET A 189 -17.33 -3.82 4.58
CA MET A 189 -18.60 -3.33 4.06
C MET A 189 -19.05 -4.17 2.85
N SER A 190 -20.29 -4.02 2.41
CA SER A 190 -20.72 -4.68 1.19
C SER A 190 -20.00 -4.11 -0.04
N PRO A 191 -19.83 -4.88 -1.12
CA PRO A 191 -19.32 -4.36 -2.39
C PRO A 191 -20.12 -3.17 -2.91
N GLU A 192 -21.43 -3.14 -2.67
CA GLU A 192 -22.30 -2.02 -3.05
C GLU A 192 -21.93 -0.73 -2.29
N SER A 193 -21.66 -0.82 -0.98
CA SER A 193 -21.19 0.32 -0.19
C SER A 193 -19.82 0.81 -0.66
N TYR A 194 -18.88 -0.09 -0.97
CA TYR A 194 -17.59 0.30 -1.55
C TYR A 194 -17.78 1.07 -2.86
N ARG A 195 -18.59 0.55 -3.78
CA ARG A 195 -18.86 1.16 -5.09
C ARG A 195 -19.50 2.54 -4.98
N ALA A 196 -20.41 2.72 -4.02
CA ALA A 196 -21.11 3.97 -3.82
C ALA A 196 -20.24 5.04 -3.14
N LEU A 197 -19.43 4.65 -2.15
CA LEU A 197 -18.80 5.60 -1.23
C LEU A 197 -17.28 5.76 -1.43
N ILE A 198 -16.56 4.69 -1.80
CA ILE A 198 -15.08 4.68 -1.81
C ILE A 198 -14.53 4.65 -3.24
N LYS A 199 -15.09 3.80 -4.11
CA LYS A 199 -14.64 3.65 -5.51
C LYS A 199 -14.54 4.99 -6.27
N PRO A 200 -15.45 5.97 -6.10
CA PRO A 200 -15.32 7.27 -6.77
C PRO A 200 -14.06 8.03 -6.37
N ALA A 201 -13.71 8.03 -5.07
CA ALA A 201 -12.51 8.66 -4.56
C ALA A 201 -11.24 7.94 -5.07
N HIS A 202 -11.23 6.60 -5.08
CA HIS A 202 -10.12 5.82 -5.64
C HIS A 202 -9.91 6.11 -7.13
N THR A 203 -11.00 6.15 -7.91
CA THR A 203 -10.96 6.47 -9.36
C THR A 203 -10.39 7.87 -9.58
N LYS A 204 -10.86 8.86 -8.83
CA LYS A 204 -10.41 10.26 -8.90
C LYS A 204 -8.91 10.39 -8.64
N ILE A 205 -8.40 9.69 -7.61
CA ILE A 205 -6.96 9.67 -7.29
C ILE A 205 -6.17 9.01 -8.42
N ASN A 206 -6.57 7.81 -8.85
CA ASN A 206 -5.85 7.04 -9.86
C ASN A 206 -5.80 7.75 -11.22
N ASP A 207 -6.88 8.44 -11.61
CA ASP A 207 -6.91 9.23 -12.83
C ASP A 207 -5.92 10.40 -12.79
N ALA A 208 -5.84 11.10 -11.65
CA ALA A 208 -4.87 12.18 -11.47
C ALA A 208 -3.43 11.66 -11.47
N VAL A 209 -3.17 10.53 -10.79
CA VAL A 209 -1.86 9.86 -10.78
C VAL A 209 -1.41 9.51 -12.21
N ARG A 210 -2.32 8.96 -13.03
CA ARG A 210 -2.05 8.67 -14.45
C ARG A 210 -1.79 9.94 -15.25
N ALA A 211 -2.55 11.01 -15.01
CA ALA A 211 -2.33 12.30 -15.66
C ALA A 211 -0.96 12.93 -15.31
N LEU A 212 -0.42 12.62 -14.12
CA LEU A 212 0.93 13.00 -13.70
C LEU A 212 2.04 12.10 -14.27
N GLY A 213 1.68 11.08 -15.06
CA GLY A 213 2.63 10.13 -15.65
C GLY A 213 3.25 9.18 -14.63
N MET A 214 2.44 8.74 -13.66
CA MET A 214 2.76 7.68 -12.70
C MET A 214 1.81 6.50 -12.88
N ILE A 215 2.20 5.32 -12.40
CA ILE A 215 1.38 4.11 -12.42
C ILE A 215 0.65 3.98 -11.07
N PRO A 216 -0.70 4.04 -11.03
CA PRO A 216 -1.45 3.86 -9.81
C PRO A 216 -1.49 2.39 -9.37
N ILE A 217 -1.28 2.16 -8.09
CA ILE A 217 -1.36 0.83 -7.45
C ILE A 217 -2.37 0.92 -6.31
N GLN A 218 -3.29 -0.03 -6.21
CA GLN A 218 -4.19 -0.14 -5.07
C GLN A 218 -3.56 -1.04 -4.01
N HIS A 219 -3.41 -0.56 -2.79
CA HIS A 219 -3.05 -1.39 -1.65
C HIS A 219 -4.30 -1.68 -0.81
N THR A 220 -4.52 -2.96 -0.53
CA THR A 220 -5.40 -3.41 0.56
C THR A 220 -4.93 -4.79 0.98
N CYS A 221 -4.76 -5.03 2.27
CA CYS A 221 -4.54 -6.34 2.83
C CYS A 221 -5.87 -7.09 2.99
N GLY A 222 -5.81 -8.34 3.45
CA GLY A 222 -7.00 -9.15 3.76
C GLY A 222 -7.62 -9.83 2.55
N LYS A 223 -8.89 -10.22 2.70
CA LYS A 223 -9.69 -10.90 1.69
C LYS A 223 -10.58 -9.89 0.96
N ALA A 224 -10.11 -9.41 -0.19
CA ALA A 224 -10.76 -8.38 -1.01
C ALA A 224 -10.98 -8.82 -2.47
N ASP A 225 -10.83 -10.11 -2.78
CA ASP A 225 -11.05 -10.69 -4.12
C ASP A 225 -12.39 -10.31 -4.76
N ALA A 226 -13.43 -10.09 -3.94
CA ALA A 226 -14.74 -9.59 -4.36
C ALA A 226 -14.72 -8.19 -5.05
N LEU A 227 -13.64 -7.42 -4.91
CA LEU A 227 -13.45 -6.09 -5.50
C LEU A 227 -12.43 -6.05 -6.64
N THR A 228 -11.95 -7.21 -7.11
CA THR A 228 -10.93 -7.27 -8.17
C THR A 228 -11.32 -6.48 -9.42
N GLU A 229 -12.55 -6.66 -9.93
CA GLU A 229 -13.08 -5.91 -11.08
C GLU A 229 -13.21 -4.41 -10.75
N ASP A 230 -13.58 -4.09 -9.52
CA ASP A 230 -13.70 -2.70 -9.09
C ASP A 230 -12.34 -1.99 -9.03
N PHE A 231 -11.26 -2.68 -8.65
CA PHE A 231 -9.90 -2.12 -8.69
C PHE A 231 -9.44 -1.86 -10.13
N ILE A 232 -9.73 -2.78 -11.05
CA ILE A 232 -9.46 -2.60 -12.49
C ILE A 232 -10.22 -1.38 -13.03
N ASP A 233 -11.51 -1.27 -12.69
CA ASP A 233 -12.36 -0.15 -13.10
C ASP A 233 -11.86 1.20 -12.57
N THR A 234 -11.18 1.23 -11.42
CA THR A 234 -10.55 2.46 -10.88
C THR A 234 -9.25 2.83 -11.60
N HIS A 235 -8.86 2.10 -12.64
CA HIS A 235 -7.62 2.26 -13.40
C HIS A 235 -6.34 1.98 -12.61
N ALA A 236 -6.41 1.24 -11.50
CA ALA A 236 -5.20 0.71 -10.85
C ALA A 236 -4.53 -0.32 -11.78
N ALA A 237 -3.21 -0.26 -11.91
CA ALA A 237 -2.46 -1.24 -12.70
C ALA A 237 -2.23 -2.55 -11.95
N ALA A 238 -2.23 -2.49 -10.61
CA ALA A 238 -2.07 -3.66 -9.77
C ALA A 238 -2.79 -3.51 -8.43
N TRP A 239 -3.07 -4.67 -7.81
CA TRP A 239 -3.38 -4.78 -6.40
C TRP A 239 -2.15 -5.28 -5.65
N THR A 240 -1.72 -4.56 -4.60
CA THR A 240 -0.59 -4.92 -3.73
C THR A 240 -1.00 -5.38 -2.35
N SER A 241 -0.07 -6.10 -1.69
CA SER A 241 -0.27 -6.82 -0.43
C SER A 241 -1.28 -7.96 -0.50
N VAL A 242 -1.42 -8.58 -1.68
CA VAL A 242 -2.39 -9.66 -1.88
C VAL A 242 -1.96 -10.91 -1.12
N GLN A 243 -2.81 -11.39 -0.21
CA GLN A 243 -2.53 -12.54 0.63
C GLN A 243 -3.16 -13.83 0.06
N PRO A 244 -2.64 -15.03 0.38
CA PRO A 244 -3.17 -16.32 -0.07
C PRO A 244 -4.61 -16.65 0.38
N THR A 245 -5.23 -15.80 1.22
CA THR A 245 -6.67 -15.87 1.55
C THR A 245 -7.57 -15.54 0.34
N ASN A 246 -6.99 -14.98 -0.71
CA ASN A 246 -7.62 -14.69 -2.00
C ASN A 246 -7.23 -15.76 -3.04
N ASP A 247 -8.09 -15.95 -4.05
CA ASP A 247 -7.78 -16.82 -5.19
C ASP A 247 -6.83 -16.11 -6.19
N ILE A 248 -5.56 -15.96 -5.80
CA ILE A 248 -4.55 -15.24 -6.59
C ILE A 248 -4.38 -15.86 -7.98
N SER A 249 -4.34 -17.19 -8.08
CA SER A 249 -4.20 -17.87 -9.38
C SER A 249 -5.43 -17.61 -10.25
N GLY A 250 -6.65 -17.75 -9.71
CA GLY A 250 -7.87 -17.45 -10.46
C GLY A 250 -7.95 -16.00 -10.94
N ILE A 251 -7.48 -15.04 -10.11
CA ILE A 251 -7.39 -13.63 -10.50
C ILE A 251 -6.39 -13.43 -11.65
N LEU A 252 -5.18 -13.99 -11.54
CA LEU A 252 -4.15 -13.88 -12.57
C LEU A 252 -4.54 -14.61 -13.87
N GLU A 253 -5.22 -15.76 -13.79
CA GLU A 253 -5.76 -16.47 -14.95
C GLU A 253 -6.83 -15.64 -15.66
N LYS A 254 -7.71 -14.97 -14.91
CA LYS A 254 -8.86 -14.25 -15.47
C LYS A 254 -8.53 -12.83 -15.94
N TYR A 255 -7.67 -12.11 -15.23
CA TYR A 255 -7.41 -10.67 -15.45
C TYR A 255 -5.93 -10.34 -15.66
N GLY A 256 -5.04 -11.34 -15.70
CA GLY A 256 -3.61 -11.12 -15.85
C GLY A 256 -3.19 -10.46 -17.17
N ASP A 257 -4.10 -10.26 -18.13
CA ASP A 257 -3.84 -9.51 -19.36
C ASP A 257 -4.01 -7.98 -19.20
N GLN A 258 -4.58 -7.51 -18.09
CA GLN A 258 -4.89 -6.10 -17.84
C GLN A 258 -4.70 -5.64 -16.38
N PHE A 259 -4.40 -6.58 -15.46
CA PHE A 259 -4.22 -6.28 -14.05
C PHE A 259 -3.12 -7.15 -13.43
N CYS A 260 -2.28 -6.52 -12.61
CA CYS A 260 -1.18 -7.20 -11.93
C CYS A 260 -1.50 -7.51 -10.46
N ILE A 261 -0.81 -8.52 -9.93
CA ILE A 261 -0.82 -8.84 -8.50
C ILE A 261 0.57 -8.67 -7.93
N ILE A 262 0.67 -7.88 -6.85
CA ILE A 262 1.87 -7.69 -6.05
C ILE A 262 1.63 -8.35 -4.68
N GLY A 263 2.30 -9.47 -4.40
CA GLY A 263 2.05 -10.20 -3.14
C GLY A 263 2.29 -11.69 -3.24
N GLY A 264 1.38 -12.48 -2.65
CA GLY A 264 1.39 -13.94 -2.66
C GLY A 264 2.01 -14.58 -1.43
N TYR A 265 2.76 -13.83 -0.62
CA TYR A 265 3.40 -14.31 0.62
C TYR A 265 2.39 -14.47 1.76
N ASP A 266 2.42 -15.61 2.45
CA ASP A 266 1.58 -15.89 3.61
C ASP A 266 2.04 -15.11 4.86
N SER A 267 1.69 -13.82 4.88
CA SER A 267 1.98 -12.90 5.98
C SER A 267 1.11 -13.11 7.22
N ASN A 268 -0.06 -13.77 7.09
CA ASN A 268 -0.91 -14.12 8.23
C ASN A 268 -0.49 -15.45 8.86
N GLY A 269 0.00 -16.40 8.07
CA GLY A 269 0.52 -17.67 8.54
C GLY A 269 1.91 -17.58 9.14
N LEU A 270 2.46 -18.75 9.48
CA LEU A 270 3.76 -18.89 10.15
C LEU A 270 4.90 -18.09 9.48
N PRO A 271 5.05 -18.05 8.14
CA PRO A 271 6.15 -17.32 7.50
C PRO A 271 6.18 -15.81 7.78
N GLY A 272 5.02 -15.21 8.06
CA GLY A 272 4.93 -13.79 8.43
C GLY A 272 5.24 -13.50 9.91
N GLN A 273 5.32 -14.53 10.76
CA GLN A 273 5.41 -14.36 12.21
C GLN A 273 6.85 -14.28 12.72
N VAL A 274 7.03 -13.64 13.88
CA VAL A 274 8.33 -13.51 14.58
C VAL A 274 9.02 -14.87 14.81
N ALA A 275 8.22 -15.93 15.00
CA ALA A 275 8.69 -17.28 15.27
C ALA A 275 9.15 -18.07 14.03
N ALA A 276 9.01 -17.52 12.81
CA ALA A 276 9.42 -18.20 11.59
C ALA A 276 10.93 -18.44 11.56
N SER A 277 11.35 -19.64 11.16
CA SER A 277 12.75 -19.89 10.80
C SER A 277 13.06 -19.32 9.42
N ASP A 278 14.33 -18.99 9.16
CA ASP A 278 14.76 -18.54 7.82
C ASP A 278 14.44 -19.61 6.75
N GLU A 279 14.51 -20.91 7.09
CA GLU A 279 14.11 -22.00 6.20
C GLU A 279 12.61 -21.92 5.83
N THR A 280 11.75 -21.63 6.80
CA THR A 280 10.30 -21.45 6.57
C THR A 280 10.04 -20.26 5.65
N VAL A 281 10.73 -19.14 5.91
CA VAL A 281 10.62 -17.91 5.11
C VAL A 281 11.08 -18.15 3.67
N ILE A 282 12.23 -18.80 3.48
CA ILE A 282 12.79 -19.12 2.16
C ILE A 282 11.88 -20.08 1.40
N ALA A 283 11.34 -21.10 2.07
CA ALA A 283 10.40 -22.04 1.47
C ALA A 283 9.13 -21.33 1.00
N GLU A 284 8.60 -20.40 1.79
CA GLU A 284 7.42 -19.62 1.41
C GLU A 284 7.69 -18.69 0.22
N VAL A 285 8.86 -18.03 0.18
CA VAL A 285 9.25 -17.25 -1.00
C VAL A 285 9.25 -18.15 -2.24
N LYS A 286 9.93 -19.29 -2.20
CA LYS A 286 9.98 -20.21 -3.36
C LYS A 286 8.59 -20.70 -3.77
N ARG A 287 7.73 -21.05 -2.82
CA ARG A 287 6.34 -21.44 -3.10
C ARG A 287 5.60 -20.35 -3.89
N CYS A 288 5.74 -19.08 -3.50
CA CYS A 288 5.11 -17.96 -4.21
C CYS A 288 5.57 -17.88 -5.66
N PHE A 289 6.89 -17.93 -5.90
CA PHE A 289 7.46 -17.90 -7.24
C PHE A 289 7.08 -19.13 -8.08
N ASP A 290 7.11 -20.34 -7.51
CA ASP A 290 6.73 -21.57 -8.22
C ASP A 290 5.23 -21.59 -8.58
N THR A 291 4.38 -21.03 -7.72
CA THR A 291 2.92 -21.04 -7.90
C THR A 291 2.45 -19.92 -8.83
N TYR A 292 2.91 -18.69 -8.59
CA TYR A 292 2.38 -17.50 -9.25
C TYR A 292 3.32 -16.94 -10.32
N GLY A 293 4.61 -17.29 -10.27
CA GLY A 293 5.62 -16.86 -11.23
C GLY A 293 5.40 -17.38 -12.65
N ILE A 294 4.49 -18.32 -12.86
CA ILE A 294 4.05 -18.75 -14.20
C ILE A 294 3.22 -17.68 -14.92
N TYR A 295 2.61 -16.75 -14.19
CA TYR A 295 1.82 -15.65 -14.75
C TYR A 295 2.70 -14.43 -14.99
N SER A 296 2.63 -13.84 -16.19
CA SER A 296 3.43 -12.67 -16.57
C SER A 296 3.15 -11.43 -15.71
N SER A 297 1.94 -11.31 -15.18
CA SER A 297 1.46 -10.16 -14.39
C SER A 297 1.61 -10.33 -12.87
N TYR A 298 2.46 -11.27 -12.45
CA TYR A 298 2.82 -11.48 -11.06
C TYR A 298 4.10 -10.72 -10.66
N ILE A 299 4.04 -10.05 -9.52
CA ILE A 299 5.15 -9.40 -8.83
C ILE A 299 5.17 -9.91 -7.39
N PHE A 300 6.34 -10.32 -6.90
CA PHE A 300 6.46 -10.79 -5.52
C PHE A 300 6.48 -9.63 -4.53
N PHE A 301 5.75 -9.77 -3.43
CA PHE A 301 5.93 -8.98 -2.22
C PHE A 301 5.71 -9.86 -0.99
N GLY A 302 6.50 -9.61 0.05
CA GLY A 302 6.39 -10.30 1.33
C GLY A 302 7.09 -9.52 2.43
N PHE A 303 6.66 -9.74 3.67
CA PHE A 303 7.29 -9.15 4.84
C PHE A 303 7.13 -10.12 6.02
N ARG A 304 7.82 -9.80 7.11
CA ARG A 304 7.62 -10.49 8.38
C ARG A 304 7.55 -9.50 9.52
N ILE A 305 6.71 -9.81 10.49
CA ILE A 305 6.55 -9.02 11.70
C ILE A 305 7.80 -9.21 12.56
N VAL A 306 8.25 -8.13 13.20
CA VAL A 306 9.27 -8.16 14.24
C VAL A 306 8.79 -7.39 15.46
N ASN A 307 9.20 -7.82 16.65
CA ASN A 307 8.92 -7.10 17.90
C ASN A 307 10.04 -6.10 18.19
N SER A 308 10.34 -5.22 17.23
CA SER A 308 11.39 -4.21 17.39
C SER A 308 11.20 -3.04 16.43
N VAL A 309 11.41 -1.83 16.94
CA VAL A 309 11.49 -0.61 16.13
C VAL A 309 12.92 -0.32 15.64
N ASP A 310 13.90 -1.17 15.97
CA ASP A 310 15.27 -1.05 15.49
C ASP A 310 15.35 -1.41 13.99
N PRO A 311 15.77 -0.47 13.12
CA PRO A 311 15.89 -0.71 11.68
C PRO A 311 16.82 -1.88 11.33
N GLN A 312 17.86 -2.16 12.13
CA GLN A 312 18.78 -3.27 11.86
C GLN A 312 18.12 -4.63 12.11
N VAL A 313 17.27 -4.72 13.14
CA VAL A 313 16.49 -5.93 13.43
C VAL A 313 15.46 -6.18 12.32
N ASN A 314 14.77 -5.12 11.88
CA ASN A 314 13.84 -5.17 10.76
C ASN A 314 14.53 -5.62 9.47
N LEU A 315 15.66 -5.01 9.12
CA LEU A 315 16.42 -5.36 7.92
C LEU A 315 16.87 -6.82 7.97
N LYS A 316 17.51 -7.26 9.06
CA LYS A 316 17.95 -8.65 9.23
C LYS A 316 16.80 -9.64 9.07
N ALA A 317 15.62 -9.28 9.56
CA ALA A 317 14.44 -10.09 9.45
C ALA A 317 13.98 -10.27 8.00
N ILE A 318 13.93 -9.21 7.20
CA ILE A 318 13.49 -9.28 5.80
C ILE A 318 14.57 -9.74 4.83
N MET A 319 15.85 -9.75 5.22
CA MET A 319 16.97 -10.12 4.33
C MET A 319 16.79 -11.47 3.62
N PRO A 320 16.38 -12.57 4.28
CA PRO A 320 16.14 -13.84 3.59
C PRO A 320 15.07 -13.76 2.49
N ILE A 321 14.05 -12.89 2.67
CA ILE A 321 13.00 -12.65 1.68
C ILE A 321 13.59 -11.89 0.48
N ILE A 322 14.32 -10.80 0.74
CA ILE A 322 14.94 -9.96 -0.28
C ILE A 322 15.91 -10.77 -1.13
N THR A 323 16.85 -11.47 -0.51
CA THR A 323 17.91 -12.20 -1.24
C THR A 323 17.33 -13.36 -2.03
N THR A 324 16.42 -14.14 -1.44
CA THR A 324 15.81 -15.29 -2.11
C THR A 324 14.93 -14.85 -3.28
N SER A 325 14.11 -13.82 -3.11
CA SER A 325 13.23 -13.33 -4.18
C SER A 325 14.03 -12.77 -5.37
N ALA A 326 15.09 -11.99 -5.10
CA ALA A 326 15.95 -11.44 -6.15
C ALA A 326 16.73 -12.51 -6.94
N GLN A 327 17.15 -13.60 -6.28
CA GLN A 327 17.87 -14.71 -6.92
C GLN A 327 16.91 -15.65 -7.68
N TYR A 328 15.88 -16.14 -6.99
CA TYR A 328 15.01 -17.19 -7.51
C TYR A 328 14.13 -16.72 -8.66
N GLY A 329 13.72 -15.45 -8.65
CA GLY A 329 12.98 -14.85 -9.77
C GLY A 329 13.73 -14.85 -11.10
N ARG A 330 15.06 -14.80 -11.07
CA ARG A 330 15.92 -14.91 -12.27
C ARG A 330 16.11 -16.36 -12.69
N GLU A 331 16.38 -17.26 -11.73
CA GLU A 331 16.62 -18.68 -12.00
C GLU A 331 15.44 -19.38 -12.69
N LEU A 332 14.21 -19.00 -12.39
CA LEU A 332 13.02 -19.64 -12.97
C LEU A 332 12.84 -19.31 -14.45
N ILE A 333 13.14 -18.08 -14.88
CA ILE A 333 13.03 -17.71 -16.30
C ILE A 333 14.14 -18.36 -17.13
N GLU A 334 15.35 -18.50 -16.59
CA GLU A 334 16.45 -19.20 -17.29
C GLU A 334 16.17 -20.69 -17.54
N LYS A 335 15.23 -21.29 -16.80
CA LYS A 335 14.86 -22.72 -16.90
C LYS A 335 13.59 -22.96 -17.76
N ALA A 336 12.83 -21.91 -18.08
CA ALA A 336 11.58 -21.99 -18.84
C ALA A 336 11.83 -21.92 -20.36
#